data_AF-A0A2N5YT54-F1
#
_entry.id   AF-A0A2N5YT54-F1
#
_cell.length_a   1.000
_cell.length_b   1.000
_cell.length_c   1.000
_cell.angle_alpha   90.00
_cell.angle_beta   90.00
_cell.angle_gamma   90.00
#
_symmetry.space_group_name_H-M   'P 1'
#
loop_
_entity.id
_entity.type
_entity.pdbx_description
1 polymer ?
#
loop_
_entity_poly.entity_id
_entity_poly.type
_entity_poly.pdbx_seq_one_letter_code
_entity_poly.pdbx_strand_id
1 'polypeptide(L)'
;MMFGNTKKRIIKQYNQLREKRNYFAFCQAPFMALRFHRNGGVQMCCHHIDFQYLNEKSLEDIWFGAELDKMRKQMKDYEIPDSCRFCSDPFYAGDFSNVNALAFDYLKPNSNGFPVLMDFSLENTCNLSCIMCDASLSSSIQRDLGIKEKQTKFQYDENFIEQLTPFIEHLKVAVFTGGEPFLIKPYYGIWERMLSINPDIVFNITTNGTVYNDKIAKLLISGNFNITVSLDSLNKKVYEEIRKGAKFEQTLENVEQFARICKDKGTIFTITVCPMQINSKEMPEIVSYCNEKNWDFSYNTVLKPWNQALWSLPLNELSGLVSYYKDCKFETAENQQQIDNLDKFNSLIKLLENWKEKLNELNLKKLSSKQKQDYRDSLLYLIKEKLDNKEELIENINDVVSQIPEILIRQELVDYVKNMSSKIIKKEFDDYDTDTIAYHLCIVAFNL
;
A
#
# COMPACT_ATOMS: atom_id res chain seq x y z
N MET A 1 36.47 16.37 5.51
CA MET A 1 36.94 15.08 4.92
C MET A 1 36.31 13.83 5.53
N MET A 2 35.92 13.80 6.83
CA MET A 2 35.35 12.57 7.43
C MET A 2 33.94 12.16 6.94
N PHE A 3 33.05 13.11 6.64
CA PHE A 3 31.68 12.78 6.16
C PHE A 3 31.65 12.19 4.74
N GLY A 4 32.58 12.57 3.86
CA GLY A 4 32.64 12.10 2.47
C GLY A 4 33.02 10.62 2.35
N ASN A 5 33.84 10.10 3.26
CA ASN A 5 34.21 8.68 3.28
C ASN A 5 33.05 7.79 3.74
N THR A 6 32.22 8.27 4.68
CA THR A 6 31.03 7.54 5.15
C THR A 6 29.95 7.47 4.06
N LYS A 7 29.67 8.58 3.35
CA LYS A 7 28.69 8.59 2.23
C LYS A 7 29.12 7.66 1.08
N LYS A 8 30.40 7.65 0.71
CA LYS A 8 30.90 6.72 -0.34
C LYS A 8 30.77 5.25 0.08
N ARG A 9 31.02 4.95 1.36
CA ARG A 9 30.90 3.59 1.90
C ARG A 9 29.46 3.09 1.84
N ILE A 10 28.51 3.89 2.32
CA ILE A 10 27.10 3.48 2.37
C ILE A 10 26.49 3.29 0.98
N ILE A 11 26.83 4.18 0.03
CA ILE A 11 26.43 4.03 -1.38
C ILE A 11 26.98 2.73 -1.97
N LYS A 12 28.24 2.39 -1.69
CA LYS A 12 28.85 1.15 -2.17
C LYS A 12 28.11 -0.08 -1.62
N GLN A 13 27.73 -0.08 -0.35
CA GLN A 13 27.02 -1.19 0.28
C GLN A 13 25.59 -1.33 -0.28
N TYR A 14 24.87 -0.22 -0.40
CA TYR A 14 23.53 -0.22 -1.01
C TYR A 14 23.55 -0.78 -2.44
N ASN A 15 24.54 -0.38 -3.24
CA ASN A 15 24.67 -0.87 -4.61
C ASN A 15 25.09 -2.35 -4.71
N GLN A 16 25.52 -3.02 -3.63
CA GLN A 16 25.77 -4.47 -3.67
C GLN A 16 24.50 -5.30 -3.85
N LEU A 17 23.34 -4.73 -3.56
CA LEU A 17 22.03 -5.37 -3.74
C LEU A 17 21.44 -5.15 -5.15
N ARG A 18 22.15 -4.43 -6.01
CA ARG A 18 21.61 -3.88 -7.26
C ARG A 18 22.44 -4.34 -8.44
N GLU A 19 21.82 -4.37 -9.62
CA GLU A 19 22.58 -4.53 -10.85
C GLU A 19 23.37 -3.26 -11.17
N LYS A 20 24.57 -3.41 -11.76
CA LYS A 20 25.45 -2.27 -12.13
C LYS A 20 24.75 -1.18 -12.94
N ARG A 21 23.77 -1.55 -13.78
CA ARG A 21 23.00 -0.59 -14.58
C ARG A 21 22.21 0.41 -13.74
N ASN A 22 21.91 0.10 -12.48
CA ASN A 22 21.09 0.93 -11.60
C ASN A 22 21.95 1.88 -10.72
N TYR A 23 23.28 1.77 -10.77
CA TYR A 23 24.18 2.51 -9.86
C TYR A 23 24.16 4.03 -10.09
N PHE A 24 23.68 4.49 -11.25
CA PHE A 24 23.69 5.90 -11.62
C PHE A 24 22.75 6.78 -10.78
N ALA A 25 21.83 6.20 -10.00
CA ALA A 25 20.93 6.93 -9.13
C ALA A 25 20.56 6.12 -7.87
N PHE A 26 20.27 6.82 -6.78
CA PHE A 26 19.73 6.22 -5.55
C PHE A 26 18.40 5.49 -5.81
N CYS A 27 17.47 6.17 -6.46
CA CYS A 27 16.14 5.69 -6.80
C CYS A 27 15.88 5.86 -8.29
N GLN A 28 15.27 4.85 -8.90
CA GLN A 28 14.96 4.82 -10.32
C GLN A 28 13.60 5.46 -10.66
N ALA A 29 12.68 5.56 -9.68
CA ALA A 29 11.30 6.02 -9.90
C ALA A 29 11.18 7.36 -10.66
N PRO A 30 11.95 8.43 -10.34
CA PRO A 30 11.83 9.72 -11.06
C PRO A 30 12.23 9.68 -12.55
N PHE A 31 12.80 8.58 -13.01
CA PHE A 31 13.19 8.36 -14.41
C PHE A 31 12.21 7.48 -15.18
N MET A 32 11.21 6.88 -14.51
CA MET A 32 10.42 5.82 -15.13
C MET A 32 8.96 5.72 -14.68
N ALA A 33 8.57 6.31 -13.56
CA ALA A 33 7.26 6.04 -12.95
C ALA A 33 6.45 7.32 -12.74
N LEU A 34 5.18 7.27 -13.10
CA LEU A 34 4.17 8.26 -12.74
C LEU A 34 3.03 7.55 -12.00
N ARG A 35 2.52 8.19 -10.96
CA ARG A 35 1.36 7.73 -10.21
C ARG A 35 0.32 8.85 -10.12
N PHE A 36 -0.93 8.52 -10.40
CA PHE A 36 -2.06 9.43 -10.45
C PHE A 36 -3.03 9.13 -9.32
N HIS A 37 -3.48 10.17 -8.62
CA HIS A 37 -4.31 10.08 -7.42
C HIS A 37 -5.62 10.83 -7.58
N ARG A 38 -6.70 10.34 -6.97
CA ARG A 38 -8.07 10.90 -7.03
C ARG A 38 -8.25 12.43 -7.01
N ASN A 39 -7.36 13.15 -6.34
CA ASN A 39 -7.40 14.62 -6.25
C ASN A 39 -6.65 15.32 -7.41
N GLY A 40 -6.24 14.60 -8.46
CA GLY A 40 -5.44 15.15 -9.56
C GLY A 40 -3.95 15.22 -9.25
N GLY A 41 -3.56 14.73 -8.06
CA GLY A 41 -2.17 14.67 -7.64
C GLY A 41 -1.37 13.66 -8.46
N VAL A 42 -0.11 14.00 -8.73
CA VAL A 42 0.85 13.21 -9.49
C VAL A 42 2.13 13.04 -8.69
N GLN A 43 2.60 11.80 -8.57
CA GLN A 43 3.80 11.41 -7.82
C GLN A 43 4.65 10.40 -8.58
N MET A 44 5.88 10.14 -8.11
CA MET A 44 6.78 9.15 -8.72
C MET A 44 6.70 7.78 -8.04
N CYS A 45 6.36 7.73 -6.75
CA CYS A 45 6.13 6.49 -6.01
C CYS A 45 5.14 6.72 -4.85
N CYS A 46 4.64 5.62 -4.26
CA CYS A 46 3.67 5.63 -3.16
C CYS A 46 4.20 6.17 -1.81
N HIS A 47 5.51 6.38 -1.68
CA HIS A 47 6.15 6.90 -0.45
C HIS A 47 6.77 8.29 -0.62
N HIS A 48 6.69 8.85 -1.83
CA HIS A 48 7.01 10.25 -2.06
C HIS A 48 5.83 11.06 -1.50
N ILE A 49 6.09 12.11 -0.74
CA ILE A 49 5.00 12.91 -0.13
C ILE A 49 4.73 14.24 -0.85
N ASP A 50 5.61 14.65 -1.76
CA ASP A 50 5.35 15.83 -2.59
C ASP A 50 4.47 15.43 -3.78
N PHE A 51 3.47 16.27 -4.05
CA PHE A 51 2.55 16.13 -5.17
C PHE A 51 2.72 17.34 -6.09
N GLN A 52 2.70 17.09 -7.39
CA GLN A 52 2.29 18.10 -8.37
C GLN A 52 0.83 17.81 -8.76
N TYR A 53 0.09 18.80 -9.26
CA TYR A 53 -1.34 18.64 -9.53
C TYR A 53 -1.71 18.99 -10.97
N LEU A 54 -2.57 18.15 -11.58
CA LEU A 54 -3.05 18.29 -12.96
C LEU A 54 -4.02 19.48 -13.18
N ASN A 55 -4.54 20.08 -12.12
CA ASN A 55 -5.32 21.33 -12.20
C ASN A 55 -4.43 22.58 -12.27
N GLU A 56 -3.14 22.44 -11.99
CA GLU A 56 -2.17 23.55 -11.99
C GLU A 56 -1.23 23.48 -13.20
N LYS A 57 -0.87 22.26 -13.66
CA LYS A 57 0.10 22.01 -14.72
C LYS A 57 -0.38 20.89 -15.65
N SER A 58 0.03 20.95 -16.91
CA SER A 58 -0.16 19.82 -17.82
C SER A 58 0.68 18.62 -17.38
N LEU A 59 0.32 17.41 -17.81
CA LEU A 59 1.13 16.22 -17.55
C LEU A 59 2.56 16.34 -18.11
N GLU A 60 2.69 16.99 -19.28
CA GLU A 60 3.99 17.26 -19.90
C GLU A 60 4.85 18.17 -19.03
N ASP A 61 4.27 19.27 -18.51
CA ASP A 61 4.97 20.18 -17.61
C ASP A 61 5.35 19.52 -16.28
N ILE A 62 4.54 18.58 -15.78
CA ILE A 62 4.86 17.82 -14.58
C ILE A 62 6.07 16.90 -14.82
N TRP A 63 6.11 16.21 -15.96
CA TRP A 63 7.13 15.19 -16.26
C TRP A 63 8.45 15.77 -16.78
N PHE A 64 8.39 16.79 -17.63
CA PHE A 64 9.56 17.44 -18.21
C PHE A 64 9.90 18.78 -17.53
N GLY A 65 9.20 19.15 -16.46
CA GLY A 65 9.41 20.39 -15.74
C GLY A 65 10.61 20.38 -14.79
N ALA A 66 11.02 21.59 -14.41
CA ALA A 66 12.19 21.85 -13.57
C ALA A 66 12.15 21.18 -12.19
N GLU A 67 10.96 20.96 -11.63
CA GLU A 67 10.79 20.31 -10.32
C GLU A 67 11.22 18.85 -10.38
N LEU A 68 10.77 18.09 -11.38
CA LEU A 68 11.15 16.69 -11.53
C LEU A 68 12.61 16.55 -12.00
N ASP A 69 13.11 17.46 -12.81
CA ASP A 69 14.53 17.51 -13.19
C ASP A 69 15.45 17.75 -11.99
N LYS A 70 15.05 18.62 -11.06
CA LYS A 70 15.76 18.81 -9.79
C LYS A 70 15.81 17.50 -9.00
N MET A 71 14.68 16.79 -8.88
CA MET A 71 14.63 15.50 -8.19
C MET A 71 15.52 14.46 -8.89
N ARG A 72 15.49 14.36 -10.22
CA ARG A 72 16.37 13.48 -11.01
C ARG A 72 17.85 13.76 -10.74
N LYS A 73 18.25 15.03 -10.68
CA LYS A 73 19.63 15.42 -10.33
C LYS A 73 20.00 14.98 -8.92
N GLN A 74 19.15 15.28 -7.93
CA GLN A 74 19.32 14.86 -6.55
C GLN A 74 19.51 13.35 -6.41
N MET A 75 18.68 12.54 -7.10
CA MET A 75 18.82 11.08 -7.08
C MET A 75 20.14 10.58 -7.70
N LYS A 76 20.64 11.23 -8.76
CA LYS A 76 21.95 10.91 -9.36
C LYS A 76 23.10 11.17 -8.39
N ASP A 77 22.99 12.23 -7.60
CA ASP A 77 23.99 12.64 -6.61
C ASP A 77 23.83 11.92 -5.25
N TYR A 78 22.88 10.98 -5.16
CA TYR A 78 22.48 10.31 -3.90
C TYR A 78 22.17 11.34 -2.80
N GLU A 79 21.52 12.43 -3.17
CA GLU A 79 20.96 13.45 -2.29
C GLU A 79 19.47 13.16 -2.16
N ILE A 80 19.09 12.48 -1.08
CA ILE A 80 17.71 12.04 -0.88
C ILE A 80 16.93 13.19 -0.24
N PRO A 81 15.87 13.73 -0.86
CA PRO A 81 15.07 14.81 -0.28
C PRO A 81 14.27 14.30 0.92
N ASP A 82 13.89 15.21 1.82
CA ASP A 82 13.08 14.89 3.00
C ASP A 82 11.74 14.26 2.63
N SER A 83 11.21 14.57 1.43
CA SER A 83 9.99 13.96 0.92
C SER A 83 10.14 12.48 0.53
N CYS A 84 11.36 11.93 0.60
CA CYS A 84 11.66 10.50 0.44
C CYS A 84 12.14 9.87 1.75
N ARG A 85 11.76 10.43 2.91
CA ARG A 85 12.24 10.00 4.23
C ARG A 85 12.06 8.51 4.51
N PHE A 86 10.95 7.94 4.03
CA PHE A 86 10.67 6.52 4.12
C PHE A 86 11.81 5.64 3.57
N CYS A 87 12.53 6.11 2.54
CA CYS A 87 13.69 5.42 1.99
C CYS A 87 15.02 5.94 2.57
N SER A 88 15.13 7.22 2.94
CA SER A 88 16.38 7.76 3.47
C SER A 88 16.72 7.20 4.85
N ASP A 89 15.72 7.04 5.72
CA ASP A 89 15.92 6.56 7.10
C ASP A 89 16.56 5.15 7.12
N PRO A 90 15.98 4.12 6.47
CA PRO A 90 16.62 2.81 6.37
C PRO A 90 17.94 2.84 5.61
N PHE A 91 18.08 3.67 4.57
CA PHE A 91 19.32 3.81 3.82
C PHE A 91 20.47 4.29 4.71
N TYR A 92 20.28 5.36 5.49
CA TYR A 92 21.30 5.90 6.38
C TYR A 92 21.56 5.02 7.62
N ALA A 93 20.57 4.21 8.02
CA ALA A 93 20.73 3.18 9.05
C ALA A 93 21.50 1.93 8.56
N GLY A 94 21.70 1.79 7.24
CA GLY A 94 22.32 0.61 6.63
C GLY A 94 21.38 -0.58 6.48
N ASP A 95 20.08 -0.38 6.70
CA ASP A 95 19.02 -1.38 6.52
C ASP A 95 18.44 -1.29 5.11
N PHE A 96 19.23 -1.72 4.13
CA PHE A 96 18.85 -1.59 2.73
C PHE A 96 17.66 -2.46 2.33
N SER A 97 17.33 -3.49 3.13
CA SER A 97 16.20 -4.37 2.87
C SER A 97 14.85 -3.64 2.94
N ASN A 98 14.79 -2.54 3.69
CA ASN A 98 13.64 -1.68 3.85
C ASN A 98 13.68 -0.41 2.96
N VAL A 99 14.60 -0.36 1.99
CA VAL A 99 14.68 0.76 1.04
C VAL A 99 13.78 0.49 -0.16
N ASN A 100 12.56 1.05 -0.14
CA ASN A 100 11.56 0.84 -1.19
C ASN A 100 11.96 1.37 -2.59
N ALA A 101 12.99 2.21 -2.68
CA ALA A 101 13.55 2.63 -3.97
C ALA A 101 14.03 1.43 -4.82
N LEU A 102 14.42 0.32 -4.20
CA LEU A 102 14.82 -0.92 -4.87
C LEU A 102 13.68 -1.56 -5.67
N ALA A 103 12.42 -1.28 -5.34
CA ALA A 103 11.26 -1.81 -6.06
C ALA A 103 11.18 -1.32 -7.52
N PHE A 104 11.97 -0.31 -7.91
CA PHE A 104 11.99 0.22 -9.28
C PHE A 104 13.19 -0.28 -10.11
N ASP A 105 14.10 -1.05 -9.51
CA ASP A 105 15.33 -1.51 -10.16
C ASP A 105 15.11 -2.56 -11.26
N TYR A 106 13.93 -3.21 -11.27
CA TYR A 106 13.58 -4.20 -12.28
C TYR A 106 13.32 -3.55 -13.65
N LEU A 107 12.82 -2.30 -13.67
CA LEU A 107 12.53 -1.57 -14.89
C LEU A 107 13.78 -0.92 -15.49
N LYS A 108 13.75 -0.71 -16.82
CA LYS A 108 14.77 0.04 -17.56
C LYS A 108 14.18 1.35 -18.04
N PRO A 109 14.76 2.52 -17.67
CA PRO A 109 14.34 3.81 -18.20
C PRO A 109 14.33 3.81 -19.73
N ASN A 110 13.38 4.53 -20.33
CA ASN A 110 13.39 4.73 -21.77
C ASN A 110 14.47 5.75 -22.15
N SER A 111 15.17 5.52 -23.26
CA SER A 111 16.24 6.40 -23.75
C SER A 111 15.75 7.77 -24.20
N ASN A 112 14.46 7.90 -24.51
CA ASN A 112 13.80 9.15 -24.89
C ASN A 112 13.35 9.99 -23.68
N GLY A 113 13.56 9.52 -22.45
CA GLY A 113 13.19 10.23 -21.23
C GLY A 113 11.71 10.13 -20.84
N PHE A 114 10.87 9.43 -21.59
CA PHE A 114 9.47 9.17 -21.23
C PHE A 114 9.37 8.08 -20.14
N PRO A 115 8.29 8.10 -19.33
CA PRO A 115 8.07 7.09 -18.29
C PRO A 115 7.86 5.71 -18.91
N VAL A 116 8.18 4.70 -18.11
CA VAL A 116 8.05 3.27 -18.44
C VAL A 116 6.81 2.68 -17.77
N LEU A 117 6.42 3.24 -16.63
CA LEU A 117 5.33 2.80 -15.78
C LEU A 117 4.39 3.96 -15.46
N MET A 118 3.10 3.70 -15.55
CA MET A 118 2.04 4.59 -15.04
C MET A 118 1.11 3.81 -14.11
N ASP A 119 0.81 4.39 -12.95
CA ASP A 119 -0.04 3.82 -11.91
C ASP A 119 -1.25 4.72 -11.68
N PHE A 120 -2.44 4.17 -11.87
CA PHE A 120 -3.72 4.87 -11.80
C PHE A 120 -4.48 4.44 -10.56
N SER A 121 -4.74 5.39 -9.66
CA SER A 121 -5.62 5.28 -8.49
C SER A 121 -6.56 6.48 -8.45
N LEU A 122 -7.40 6.59 -9.49
CA LEU A 122 -8.12 7.82 -9.84
C LEU A 122 -9.43 8.02 -9.08
N GLU A 123 -10.07 6.96 -8.59
CA GLU A 123 -11.33 7.05 -7.86
C GLU A 123 -11.38 6.00 -6.75
N ASN A 124 -12.27 6.20 -5.77
CA ASN A 124 -12.58 5.22 -4.73
C ASN A 124 -13.92 4.51 -4.98
N THR A 125 -14.49 4.62 -6.18
CA THR A 125 -15.77 3.98 -6.52
C THR A 125 -15.68 2.49 -6.30
N CYS A 126 -16.39 1.99 -5.30
CA CYS A 126 -16.35 0.60 -4.87
C CYS A 126 -17.71 0.19 -4.31
N ASN A 127 -18.07 -1.07 -4.56
CA ASN A 127 -19.31 -1.70 -4.11
C ASN A 127 -19.20 -2.44 -2.77
N LEU A 128 -18.03 -2.42 -2.13
CA LEU A 128 -17.75 -3.16 -0.89
C LEU A 128 -17.36 -2.25 0.26
N SER A 129 -17.69 -2.67 1.49
CA SER A 129 -17.31 -2.00 2.74
C SER A 129 -16.37 -2.87 3.57
N CYS A 130 -15.26 -3.29 2.96
CA CYS A 130 -14.34 -4.27 3.56
C CYS A 130 -13.74 -3.79 4.89
N ILE A 131 -13.55 -4.69 5.85
CA ILE A 131 -13.16 -4.32 7.23
C ILE A 131 -11.78 -3.66 7.34
N MET A 132 -10.88 -3.89 6.37
CA MET A 132 -9.56 -3.27 6.32
C MET A 132 -9.52 -1.96 5.54
N CYS A 133 -10.61 -1.61 4.85
CA CYS A 133 -10.71 -0.40 4.05
C CYS A 133 -11.28 0.75 4.88
N ASP A 134 -11.05 1.97 4.42
CA ASP A 134 -11.65 3.19 4.96
C ASP A 134 -12.40 3.97 3.86
N ALA A 135 -13.03 5.09 4.22
CA ALA A 135 -13.80 5.92 3.30
C ALA A 135 -12.97 6.54 2.17
N SER A 136 -11.65 6.64 2.32
CA SER A 136 -10.76 7.10 1.24
C SER A 136 -10.59 6.04 0.16
N LEU A 137 -10.75 4.75 0.50
CA LEU A 137 -10.56 3.61 -0.39
C LEU A 137 -11.87 3.05 -0.96
N SER A 138 -13.02 3.29 -0.32
CA SER A 138 -14.33 2.83 -0.80
C SER A 138 -15.44 3.87 -0.66
N SER A 139 -16.12 4.13 -1.78
CA SER A 139 -17.33 4.95 -1.82
C SER A 139 -18.52 4.33 -1.07
N SER A 140 -18.55 3.00 -0.89
CA SER A 140 -19.60 2.35 -0.09
C SER A 140 -19.40 2.67 1.39
N ILE A 141 -18.18 2.55 1.91
CA ILE A 141 -17.84 2.96 3.29
C ILE A 141 -18.15 4.44 3.51
N GLN A 142 -17.74 5.28 2.54
CA GLN A 142 -18.01 6.72 2.60
C GLN A 142 -19.51 7.02 2.74
N ARG A 143 -20.36 6.34 1.96
CA ARG A 143 -21.81 6.46 2.04
C ARG A 143 -22.37 5.92 3.36
N ASP A 144 -21.92 4.75 3.78
CA ASP A 144 -22.40 4.06 4.99
C ASP A 144 -22.11 4.90 6.25
N LEU A 145 -20.98 5.62 6.28
CA LEU A 145 -20.59 6.53 7.36
C LEU A 145 -21.16 7.96 7.21
N GLY A 146 -21.88 8.27 6.12
CA GLY A 146 -22.40 9.61 5.85
C GLY A 146 -21.32 10.68 5.64
N ILE A 147 -20.09 10.27 5.30
CA ILE A 147 -18.96 11.18 5.08
C ILE A 147 -19.18 11.93 3.77
N LYS A 148 -19.42 13.25 3.87
CA LYS A 148 -19.54 14.11 2.69
C LYS A 148 -18.25 14.07 1.90
N GLU A 149 -18.38 13.96 0.57
CA GLU A 149 -17.23 14.04 -0.31
C GLU A 149 -16.55 15.41 -0.15
N LYS A 150 -15.28 15.40 0.29
CA LYS A 150 -14.47 16.62 0.26
C LYS A 150 -14.40 17.09 -1.19
N GLN A 151 -14.66 18.38 -1.42
CA GLN A 151 -14.91 18.99 -2.74
C GLN A 151 -13.74 18.91 -3.75
N THR A 152 -12.67 18.18 -3.46
CA THR A 152 -11.45 18.09 -4.26
C THR A 152 -11.40 16.82 -5.12
N LYS A 153 -12.49 16.44 -5.79
CA LYS A 153 -12.45 15.37 -6.80
C LYS A 153 -11.97 15.98 -8.11
N PHE A 154 -10.77 15.58 -8.55
CA PHE A 154 -10.31 15.93 -9.89
C PHE A 154 -11.09 15.10 -10.90
N GLN A 155 -11.50 15.71 -12.02
CA GLN A 155 -12.22 15.02 -13.07
C GLN A 155 -11.22 14.51 -14.11
N TYR A 156 -11.14 13.19 -14.24
CA TYR A 156 -10.36 12.54 -15.29
C TYR A 156 -11.24 12.38 -16.53
N ASP A 157 -11.19 13.38 -17.40
CA ASP A 157 -11.99 13.51 -18.61
C ASP A 157 -11.18 13.22 -19.88
N GLU A 158 -11.77 13.51 -21.05
CA GLU A 158 -11.10 13.34 -22.35
C GLU A 158 -9.83 14.19 -22.48
N ASN A 159 -9.77 15.38 -21.88
CA ASN A 159 -8.57 16.22 -21.92
C ASN A 159 -7.41 15.56 -21.16
N PHE A 160 -7.67 14.85 -20.07
CA PHE A 160 -6.65 14.02 -19.43
C PHE A 160 -6.18 12.87 -20.33
N ILE A 161 -7.11 12.17 -21.00
CA ILE A 161 -6.79 11.08 -21.92
C ILE A 161 -5.95 11.60 -23.11
N GLU A 162 -6.27 12.78 -23.63
CA GLU A 162 -5.47 13.45 -24.68
C GLU A 162 -4.05 13.72 -24.20
N GLN A 163 -3.87 14.24 -22.99
CA GLN A 163 -2.54 14.46 -22.38
C GLN A 163 -1.73 13.18 -22.19
N LEU A 164 -2.37 12.01 -22.01
CA LEU A 164 -1.67 10.73 -21.93
C LEU A 164 -1.10 10.28 -23.29
N THR A 165 -1.72 10.68 -24.41
CA THR A 165 -1.37 10.24 -25.78
C THR A 165 0.13 10.18 -26.07
N PRO A 166 0.92 11.27 -25.90
CA PRO A 166 2.35 11.25 -26.22
C PRO A 166 3.16 10.30 -25.32
N PHE A 167 2.65 9.94 -24.13
CA PHE A 167 3.31 9.04 -23.20
C PHE A 167 3.05 7.57 -23.51
N ILE A 168 1.85 7.25 -24.05
CA ILE A 168 1.39 5.87 -24.24
C ILE A 168 2.30 5.09 -25.19
N GLU A 169 2.83 5.73 -26.25
CA GLU A 169 3.74 5.10 -27.22
C GLU A 169 5.01 4.52 -26.56
N HIS A 170 5.39 5.03 -25.40
CA HIS A 170 6.63 4.65 -24.71
C HIS A 170 6.39 3.82 -23.44
N LEU A 171 5.13 3.65 -23.07
CA LEU A 171 4.73 2.96 -21.85
C LEU A 171 4.95 1.45 -22.00
N LYS A 172 5.45 0.81 -20.94
CA LYS A 172 5.59 -0.67 -20.89
C LYS A 172 4.62 -1.28 -19.91
N VAL A 173 4.33 -0.58 -18.81
CA VAL A 173 3.51 -1.08 -17.73
C VAL A 173 2.47 -0.04 -17.34
N ALA A 174 1.21 -0.46 -17.23
CA ALA A 174 0.14 0.34 -16.67
C ALA A 174 -0.51 -0.42 -15.50
N VAL A 175 -0.63 0.24 -14.35
CA VAL A 175 -1.18 -0.35 -13.11
C VAL A 175 -2.50 0.34 -12.78
N PHE A 176 -3.54 -0.42 -12.47
CA PHE A 176 -4.86 0.11 -12.13
C PHE A 176 -5.29 -0.42 -10.77
N THR A 177 -5.35 0.49 -9.81
CA THR A 177 -5.75 0.24 -8.41
C THR A 177 -6.77 1.30 -7.96
N GLY A 178 -7.18 1.24 -6.70
CA GLY A 178 -8.15 2.17 -6.11
C GLY A 178 -9.60 1.78 -6.42
N GLY A 179 -10.46 1.86 -5.41
CA GLY A 179 -11.86 1.44 -5.51
C GLY A 179 -12.01 0.00 -6.02
N GLU A 180 -13.01 -0.21 -6.86
CA GLU A 180 -13.14 -1.38 -7.75
C GLU A 180 -12.87 -0.92 -9.19
N PRO A 181 -11.71 -1.26 -9.80
CA PRO A 181 -11.33 -0.75 -11.11
C PRO A 181 -12.38 -0.95 -12.20
N PHE A 182 -13.11 -2.06 -12.21
CA PHE A 182 -14.12 -2.30 -13.24
C PHE A 182 -15.39 -1.46 -13.09
N LEU A 183 -15.58 -0.76 -11.96
CA LEU A 183 -16.64 0.22 -11.74
C LEU A 183 -16.21 1.66 -12.03
N ILE A 184 -14.92 1.92 -12.23
CA ILE A 184 -14.38 3.26 -12.48
C ILE A 184 -14.51 3.59 -13.97
N LYS A 185 -15.39 4.54 -14.30
CA LYS A 185 -15.73 4.87 -15.69
C LYS A 185 -14.53 5.38 -16.51
N PRO A 186 -13.69 6.32 -16.02
CA PRO A 186 -12.55 6.83 -16.78
C PRO A 186 -11.54 5.74 -17.21
N TYR A 187 -11.43 4.64 -16.47
CA TYR A 187 -10.50 3.54 -16.81
C TYR A 187 -10.81 2.92 -18.17
N TYR A 188 -12.07 2.82 -18.58
CA TYR A 188 -12.41 2.26 -19.88
C TYR A 188 -11.89 3.11 -21.05
N GLY A 189 -11.98 4.45 -20.95
CA GLY A 189 -11.42 5.34 -21.97
C GLY A 189 -9.89 5.30 -22.00
N ILE A 190 -9.25 5.20 -20.83
CA ILE A 190 -7.79 5.06 -20.73
C ILE A 190 -7.33 3.73 -21.34
N TRP A 191 -7.97 2.61 -21.00
CA TRP A 191 -7.62 1.30 -21.57
C TRP A 191 -7.83 1.26 -23.08
N GLU A 192 -8.96 1.77 -23.59
CA GLU A 192 -9.21 1.85 -25.03
C GLU A 192 -8.14 2.68 -25.74
N ARG A 193 -7.76 3.83 -25.16
CA ARG A 193 -6.70 4.67 -25.71
C ARG A 193 -5.33 4.00 -25.68
N MET A 194 -4.99 3.33 -24.59
CA MET A 194 -3.72 2.61 -24.45
C MET A 194 -3.61 1.47 -25.46
N LEU A 195 -4.65 0.64 -25.58
CA LEU A 195 -4.68 -0.49 -26.50
C LEU A 195 -4.63 -0.06 -27.96
N SER A 196 -5.24 1.07 -28.31
CA SER A 196 -5.23 1.57 -29.69
C SER A 196 -3.88 2.16 -30.14
N ILE A 197 -3.09 2.71 -29.22
CA ILE A 197 -1.78 3.31 -29.52
C ILE A 197 -0.64 2.30 -29.32
N ASN A 198 -0.67 1.53 -28.23
CA ASN A 198 0.41 0.63 -27.83
C ASN A 198 -0.15 -0.68 -27.24
N PRO A 199 -0.42 -1.69 -28.08
CA PRO A 199 -0.98 -2.97 -27.65
C PRO A 199 -0.01 -3.84 -26.83
N ASP A 200 1.28 -3.48 -26.79
CA ASP A 200 2.31 -4.24 -26.07
C ASP A 200 2.38 -3.88 -24.57
N ILE A 201 1.62 -2.88 -24.12
CA ILE A 201 1.54 -2.52 -22.69
C ILE A 201 1.09 -3.72 -21.87
N VAL A 202 1.80 -3.98 -20.78
CA VAL A 202 1.37 -4.92 -19.74
C VAL A 202 0.51 -4.18 -18.73
N PHE A 203 -0.75 -4.59 -18.64
CA PHE A 203 -1.72 -4.03 -17.71
C PHE A 203 -1.75 -4.88 -16.45
N ASN A 204 -1.64 -4.26 -15.27
CA ASN A 204 -1.83 -4.94 -13.99
C ASN A 204 -3.05 -4.34 -13.30
N ILE A 205 -4.10 -5.14 -13.12
CA ILE A 205 -5.35 -4.70 -12.47
C ILE A 205 -5.51 -5.45 -11.15
N THR A 206 -5.75 -4.72 -10.07
CA THR A 206 -6.14 -5.30 -8.78
C THR A 206 -7.63 -5.07 -8.53
N THR A 207 -8.43 -6.13 -8.60
CA THR A 207 -9.90 -6.10 -8.45
C THR A 207 -10.34 -6.82 -7.16
N ASN A 208 -11.48 -6.43 -6.61
CA ASN A 208 -12.16 -7.18 -5.54
C ASN A 208 -12.90 -8.43 -6.05
N GLY A 209 -12.96 -8.64 -7.38
CA GLY A 209 -13.48 -9.85 -8.02
C GLY A 209 -15.01 -9.92 -8.15
N THR A 210 -15.75 -8.94 -7.62
CA THR A 210 -17.23 -9.03 -7.56
C THR A 210 -17.94 -8.63 -8.86
N VAL A 211 -17.22 -8.02 -9.81
CA VAL A 211 -17.79 -7.52 -11.06
C VAL A 211 -17.16 -8.24 -12.25
N TYR A 212 -17.99 -8.96 -13.00
CA TYR A 212 -17.60 -9.61 -14.25
C TYR A 212 -18.76 -9.59 -15.24
N ASN A 213 -18.47 -9.37 -16.52
CA ASN A 213 -19.44 -9.38 -17.63
C ASN A 213 -18.71 -9.45 -18.99
N ASP A 214 -19.47 -9.57 -20.08
CA ASP A 214 -18.93 -9.66 -21.45
C ASP A 214 -18.06 -8.47 -21.86
N LYS A 215 -18.34 -7.26 -21.36
CA LYS A 215 -17.52 -6.08 -21.65
C LYS A 215 -16.12 -6.23 -21.05
N ILE A 216 -16.06 -6.69 -19.79
CA ILE A 216 -14.80 -6.97 -19.10
C ILE A 216 -14.08 -8.12 -19.79
N ALA A 217 -14.76 -9.22 -20.12
CA ALA A 217 -14.16 -10.34 -20.83
C ALA A 217 -13.50 -9.91 -22.16
N LYS A 218 -14.20 -9.11 -22.98
CA LYS A 218 -13.68 -8.58 -24.25
C LYS A 218 -12.45 -7.70 -24.04
N LEU A 219 -12.48 -6.83 -23.02
CA LEU A 219 -11.34 -5.98 -22.65
C LEU A 219 -10.12 -6.82 -22.29
N LEU A 220 -10.29 -7.83 -21.44
CA LEU A 220 -9.16 -8.66 -21.01
C LEU A 220 -8.56 -9.48 -22.15
N ILE A 221 -9.39 -9.92 -23.11
CA ILE A 221 -8.94 -10.63 -24.30
C ILE A 221 -8.16 -9.71 -25.26
N SER A 222 -8.48 -8.41 -25.30
CA SER A 222 -7.90 -7.46 -26.26
C SER A 222 -6.47 -7.00 -25.92
N GLY A 223 -5.93 -7.31 -24.75
CA GLY A 223 -4.60 -6.86 -24.33
C GLY A 223 -3.87 -7.83 -23.39
N ASN A 224 -2.74 -7.37 -22.85
CA ASN A 224 -1.90 -8.14 -21.93
C ASN A 224 -2.26 -7.81 -20.48
N PHE A 225 -3.43 -8.27 -20.03
CA PHE A 225 -3.94 -8.01 -18.68
C PHE A 225 -3.53 -9.11 -17.70
N ASN A 226 -2.67 -8.75 -16.76
CA ASN A 226 -2.47 -9.49 -15.51
C ASN A 226 -3.57 -9.08 -14.52
N ILE A 227 -4.21 -10.07 -13.91
CA ILE A 227 -5.29 -9.86 -12.95
C ILE A 227 -4.87 -10.33 -11.58
N THR A 228 -4.98 -9.43 -10.60
CA THR A 228 -4.86 -9.75 -9.18
C THR A 228 -6.22 -9.63 -8.53
N VAL A 229 -6.75 -10.72 -7.98
CA VAL A 229 -8.02 -10.72 -7.25
C VAL A 229 -7.78 -10.72 -5.75
N SER A 230 -8.42 -9.78 -5.09
CA SER A 230 -8.40 -9.54 -3.65
C SER A 230 -9.46 -10.43 -2.97
N LEU A 231 -9.06 -11.61 -2.46
CA LEU A 231 -9.98 -12.65 -1.99
C LEU A 231 -10.08 -12.74 -0.46
N ASP A 232 -8.96 -12.70 0.25
CA ASP A 232 -8.80 -12.81 1.72
C ASP A 232 -9.26 -14.10 2.43
N SER A 233 -10.22 -14.85 1.91
CA SER A 233 -10.68 -16.09 2.55
C SER A 233 -11.35 -17.04 1.55
N LEU A 234 -11.12 -18.34 1.74
CA LEU A 234 -11.83 -19.42 1.04
C LEU A 234 -13.04 -19.92 1.84
N ASN A 235 -13.18 -19.46 3.09
CA ASN A 235 -14.33 -19.74 3.91
C ASN A 235 -15.42 -18.70 3.65
N LYS A 236 -16.58 -19.12 3.14
CA LYS A 236 -17.71 -18.24 2.84
C LYS A 236 -18.03 -17.24 3.95
N LYS A 237 -18.15 -17.71 5.19
CA LYS A 237 -18.57 -16.87 6.31
C LYS A 237 -17.52 -15.80 6.60
N VAL A 238 -16.25 -16.19 6.65
CA VAL A 238 -15.15 -15.26 6.92
C VAL A 238 -14.98 -14.28 5.75
N TYR A 239 -15.08 -14.76 4.50
CA TYR A 239 -15.06 -13.92 3.30
C TYR A 239 -16.13 -12.84 3.35
N GLU A 240 -17.41 -13.19 3.60
CA GLU A 240 -18.51 -12.23 3.59
C GLU A 240 -18.47 -11.27 4.80
N GLU A 241 -17.84 -11.69 5.90
CA GLU A 241 -17.55 -10.83 7.06
C GLU A 241 -16.46 -9.81 6.75
N ILE A 242 -15.38 -10.23 6.08
CA ILE A 242 -14.27 -9.37 5.66
C ILE A 242 -14.72 -8.41 4.54
N ARG A 243 -15.28 -8.96 3.46
CA ARG A 243 -15.65 -8.29 2.21
C ARG A 243 -17.15 -7.92 2.22
N LYS A 244 -17.55 -7.09 3.19
CA LYS A 244 -18.96 -6.71 3.39
C LYS A 244 -19.60 -6.18 2.09
N GLY A 245 -20.71 -6.80 1.71
CA GLY A 245 -21.45 -6.51 0.47
C GLY A 245 -21.15 -7.49 -0.68
N ALA A 246 -20.12 -8.34 -0.55
CA ALA A 246 -19.82 -9.39 -1.53
C ALA A 246 -20.67 -10.64 -1.27
N LYS A 247 -20.76 -11.51 -2.28
CA LYS A 247 -21.36 -12.85 -2.20
C LYS A 247 -20.30 -13.87 -2.60
N PHE A 248 -19.94 -14.75 -1.69
CA PHE A 248 -18.77 -15.62 -1.87
C PHE A 248 -18.83 -16.44 -3.17
N GLU A 249 -19.94 -17.13 -3.41
CA GLU A 249 -20.08 -18.00 -4.58
C GLU A 249 -19.97 -17.22 -5.90
N GLN A 250 -20.60 -16.06 -5.98
CA GLN A 250 -20.53 -15.23 -7.18
C GLN A 250 -19.11 -14.70 -7.44
N THR A 251 -18.40 -14.29 -6.38
CA THR A 251 -17.01 -13.86 -6.51
C THR A 251 -16.13 -15.02 -6.97
N LEU A 252 -16.30 -16.22 -6.42
CA LEU A 252 -15.49 -17.38 -6.78
C LEU A 252 -15.72 -17.80 -8.24
N GLU A 253 -16.97 -17.73 -8.73
CA GLU A 253 -17.26 -17.92 -10.15
C GLU A 253 -16.51 -16.91 -11.03
N ASN A 254 -16.51 -15.63 -10.65
CA ASN A 254 -15.80 -14.58 -11.39
C ASN A 254 -14.27 -14.79 -11.35
N VAL A 255 -13.73 -15.17 -10.19
CA VAL A 255 -12.31 -15.52 -10.00
C VAL A 255 -11.87 -16.58 -10.99
N GLU A 256 -12.65 -17.65 -11.14
CA GLU A 256 -12.37 -18.71 -12.11
C GLU A 256 -12.45 -18.19 -13.56
N GLN A 257 -13.36 -17.26 -13.87
CA GLN A 257 -13.40 -16.64 -15.20
C GLN A 257 -12.17 -15.78 -15.49
N PHE A 258 -11.71 -14.97 -14.54
CA PHE A 258 -10.49 -14.18 -14.67
C PHE A 258 -9.26 -15.09 -14.86
N ALA A 259 -9.13 -16.11 -14.02
CA ALA A 259 -8.04 -17.08 -14.10
C ALA A 259 -8.01 -17.80 -15.46
N ARG A 260 -9.18 -18.22 -15.95
CA ARG A 260 -9.32 -18.85 -17.27
C ARG A 260 -8.86 -17.93 -18.40
N ILE A 261 -9.29 -16.67 -18.41
CA ILE A 261 -8.86 -15.72 -19.44
C ILE A 261 -7.35 -15.50 -19.38
N CYS A 262 -6.78 -15.29 -18.20
CA CYS A 262 -5.34 -15.10 -18.05
C CYS A 262 -4.56 -16.32 -18.58
N LYS A 263 -5.01 -17.54 -18.24
CA LYS A 263 -4.44 -18.78 -18.76
C LYS A 263 -4.50 -18.85 -20.28
N ASP A 264 -5.67 -18.59 -20.88
CA ASP A 264 -5.87 -18.64 -22.34
C ASP A 264 -5.01 -17.59 -23.07
N LYS A 265 -4.76 -16.44 -22.42
CA LYS A 265 -3.93 -15.34 -22.94
C LYS A 265 -2.44 -15.50 -22.64
N GLY A 266 -2.05 -16.42 -21.76
CA GLY A 266 -0.68 -16.51 -21.24
C GLY A 266 -0.27 -15.32 -20.37
N THR A 267 -1.23 -14.63 -19.74
CA THR A 267 -0.98 -13.56 -18.75
C THR A 267 -1.08 -14.09 -17.32
N ILE A 268 -0.67 -13.28 -16.35
CA ILE A 268 -0.55 -13.71 -14.95
C ILE A 268 -1.87 -13.53 -14.22
N PHE A 269 -2.26 -14.57 -13.46
CA PHE A 269 -3.37 -14.52 -12.52
C PHE A 269 -2.88 -14.73 -11.09
N THR A 270 -3.26 -13.81 -10.21
CA THR A 270 -2.81 -13.78 -8.82
C THR A 270 -3.99 -13.68 -7.87
N ILE A 271 -4.00 -14.49 -6.80
CA ILE A 271 -4.79 -14.21 -5.61
C ILE A 271 -3.94 -13.38 -4.65
N THR A 272 -4.50 -12.25 -4.20
CA THR A 272 -3.92 -11.45 -3.14
C THR A 272 -4.81 -11.47 -1.91
N VAL A 273 -4.18 -11.50 -0.74
CA VAL A 273 -4.85 -11.50 0.56
C VAL A 273 -4.27 -10.43 1.47
N CYS A 274 -5.07 -9.96 2.40
CA CYS A 274 -4.66 -9.19 3.57
C CYS A 274 -4.68 -10.14 4.77
N PRO A 275 -3.52 -10.67 5.24
CA PRO A 275 -3.46 -11.46 6.45
C PRO A 275 -3.85 -10.57 7.64
N MET A 276 -4.96 -10.92 8.26
CA MET A 276 -5.59 -10.23 9.39
C MET A 276 -5.86 -11.22 10.51
N GLN A 277 -6.18 -10.73 11.70
CA GLN A 277 -6.49 -11.60 12.83
C GLN A 277 -7.61 -12.61 12.49
N ILE A 278 -8.68 -12.14 11.82
CA ILE A 278 -9.86 -12.93 11.47
C ILE A 278 -9.59 -14.12 10.51
N ASN A 279 -8.68 -13.97 9.54
CA ASN A 279 -8.34 -15.01 8.55
C ASN A 279 -6.93 -15.58 8.75
N SER A 280 -6.26 -15.25 9.86
CA SER A 280 -4.86 -15.58 10.11
C SER A 280 -4.55 -17.07 9.94
N LYS A 281 -5.47 -17.97 10.29
CA LYS A 281 -5.22 -19.40 10.18
C LYS A 281 -5.42 -19.99 8.78
N GLU A 282 -5.95 -19.21 7.84
CA GLU A 282 -6.29 -19.66 6.48
C GLU A 282 -5.15 -19.52 5.47
N MET A 283 -4.08 -18.78 5.78
CA MET A 283 -2.99 -18.54 4.81
C MET A 283 -2.39 -19.83 4.21
N PRO A 284 -2.11 -20.90 4.98
CA PRO A 284 -1.62 -22.16 4.41
C PRO A 284 -2.61 -22.81 3.43
N GLU A 285 -3.90 -22.75 3.73
CA GLU A 285 -4.96 -23.29 2.85
C GLU A 285 -5.04 -22.51 1.54
N ILE A 286 -4.99 -21.17 1.61
CA ILE A 286 -5.02 -20.30 0.43
C ILE A 286 -3.79 -20.53 -0.45
N VAL A 287 -2.59 -20.66 0.14
CA VAL A 287 -1.36 -20.98 -0.60
C VAL A 287 -1.47 -22.34 -1.29
N SER A 288 -2.00 -23.35 -0.60
CA SER A 288 -2.22 -24.69 -1.17
C SER A 288 -3.20 -24.65 -2.34
N TYR A 289 -4.32 -23.95 -2.18
CA TYR A 289 -5.31 -23.74 -3.23
C TYR A 289 -4.72 -23.04 -4.47
N CYS A 290 -3.89 -22.01 -4.28
CA CYS A 290 -3.20 -21.35 -5.38
C CYS A 290 -2.24 -22.32 -6.10
N ASN A 291 -1.48 -23.12 -5.35
CA ASN A 291 -0.56 -24.09 -5.93
C ASN A 291 -1.27 -25.18 -6.74
N GLU A 292 -2.38 -25.72 -6.23
CA GLU A 292 -3.22 -26.70 -6.92
C GLU A 292 -3.78 -26.16 -8.25
N LYS A 293 -4.17 -24.88 -8.25
CA LYS A 293 -4.75 -24.20 -9.41
C LYS A 293 -3.70 -23.65 -10.39
N ASN A 294 -2.42 -23.69 -10.03
CA ASN A 294 -1.34 -22.97 -10.73
C ASN A 294 -1.64 -21.46 -10.84
N TRP A 295 -2.01 -20.85 -9.71
CA TRP A 295 -2.22 -19.42 -9.55
C TRP A 295 -1.12 -18.82 -8.69
N ASP A 296 -0.79 -17.55 -8.94
CA ASP A 296 0.15 -16.83 -8.09
C ASP A 296 -0.53 -16.45 -6.78
N PHE A 297 0.22 -16.53 -5.69
CA PHE A 297 -0.15 -16.03 -4.38
C PHE A 297 0.60 -14.72 -4.11
N SER A 298 -0.05 -13.77 -3.45
CA SER A 298 0.60 -12.60 -2.87
C SER A 298 -0.15 -12.16 -1.61
N TYR A 299 0.46 -11.30 -0.81
CA TYR A 299 -0.22 -10.70 0.32
C TYR A 299 0.16 -9.24 0.51
N ASN A 300 -0.73 -8.48 1.14
CA ASN A 300 -0.50 -7.11 1.58
C ASN A 300 -0.57 -7.04 3.10
N THR A 301 0.43 -6.39 3.70
CA THR A 301 0.48 -6.22 5.15
C THR A 301 -0.58 -5.22 5.62
N VAL A 302 -1.45 -5.64 6.54
CA VAL A 302 -2.41 -4.76 7.19
C VAL A 302 -1.73 -3.98 8.29
N LEU A 303 -1.70 -2.65 8.16
CA LEU A 303 -1.26 -1.74 9.21
C LEU A 303 -2.45 -1.12 9.97
N LYS A 304 -3.52 -0.80 9.24
CA LYS A 304 -4.80 -0.32 9.76
C LYS A 304 -5.96 -1.14 9.17
N PRO A 305 -7.03 -1.38 9.92
CA PRO A 305 -7.22 -1.01 11.33
C PRO A 305 -6.34 -1.86 12.24
N TRP A 306 -5.80 -1.27 13.32
CA TRP A 306 -4.78 -1.96 14.13
C TRP A 306 -5.34 -3.24 14.76
N ASN A 307 -6.62 -3.26 15.11
CA ASN A 307 -7.30 -4.39 15.74
C ASN A 307 -7.53 -5.59 14.79
N GLN A 308 -7.32 -5.43 13.48
CA GLN A 308 -7.28 -6.54 12.53
C GLN A 308 -5.86 -6.87 12.08
N ALA A 309 -4.89 -6.01 12.37
CA ALA A 309 -3.52 -6.25 11.99
C ALA A 309 -2.89 -7.37 12.84
N LEU A 310 -2.06 -8.21 12.20
CA LEU A 310 -1.37 -9.31 12.91
C LEU A 310 -0.28 -8.80 13.87
N TRP A 311 0.31 -7.63 13.61
CA TRP A 311 1.35 -7.04 14.48
C TRP A 311 0.82 -6.66 15.87
N SER A 312 -0.51 -6.51 16.02
CA SER A 312 -1.15 -6.14 17.28
C SER A 312 -1.67 -7.33 18.10
N LEU A 313 -1.50 -8.56 17.60
CA LEU A 313 -1.88 -9.77 18.33
C LEU A 313 -1.14 -9.84 19.68
N PRO A 314 -1.79 -10.39 20.72
CA PRO A 314 -1.09 -10.76 21.95
C PRO A 314 0.11 -11.68 21.67
N LEU A 315 1.19 -11.51 22.42
CA LEU A 315 2.46 -12.21 22.17
C LEU A 315 2.30 -13.74 22.13
N ASN A 316 1.45 -14.30 23.00
CA ASN A 316 1.14 -15.74 23.04
C ASN A 316 0.42 -16.20 21.77
N GLU A 317 -0.54 -15.41 21.28
CA GLU A 317 -1.28 -15.71 20.05
C GLU A 317 -0.40 -15.59 18.82
N LEU A 318 0.41 -14.53 18.71
CA LEU A 318 1.37 -14.36 17.62
C LEU A 318 2.42 -15.49 17.61
N SER A 319 2.92 -15.87 18.79
CA SER A 319 3.86 -17.01 18.92
C SER A 319 3.21 -18.33 18.50
N GLY A 320 1.94 -18.53 18.85
CA GLY A 320 1.14 -19.67 18.41
C GLY A 320 0.95 -19.69 16.90
N LEU A 321 0.66 -18.54 16.29
CA LEU A 321 0.49 -18.40 14.84
C LEU A 321 1.78 -18.69 14.07
N VAL A 322 2.93 -18.17 14.53
CA VAL A 322 4.25 -18.47 13.94
C VAL A 322 4.54 -19.97 14.01
N SER A 323 4.26 -20.61 15.15
CA SER A 323 4.48 -22.06 15.31
C SER A 323 3.58 -22.85 14.36
N TYR A 324 2.29 -22.51 14.31
CA TYR A 324 1.33 -23.11 13.38
C TYR A 324 1.81 -23.03 11.93
N TYR A 325 2.24 -21.86 11.45
CA TYR A 325 2.74 -21.71 10.08
C TYR A 325 4.00 -22.53 9.79
N LYS A 326 4.93 -22.65 10.75
CA LYS A 326 6.15 -23.45 10.58
C LYS A 326 5.89 -24.95 10.55
N ASP A 327 4.83 -25.39 11.24
CA ASP A 327 4.43 -26.78 11.29
C ASP A 327 3.66 -27.21 10.03
N CYS A 328 3.07 -26.25 9.30
CA CYS A 328 2.40 -26.52 8.02
C CYS A 328 3.37 -27.18 7.01
N LYS A 329 2.86 -28.22 6.34
CA LYS A 329 3.57 -28.91 5.26
C LYS A 329 2.83 -28.66 3.96
N PHE A 330 3.59 -28.26 2.96
CA PHE A 330 3.11 -28.14 1.58
C PHE A 330 3.60 -29.33 0.78
N GLU A 331 2.88 -29.64 -0.31
CA GLU A 331 3.37 -30.56 -1.32
C GLU A 331 4.69 -30.07 -1.94
N THR A 332 5.43 -30.98 -2.55
CA THR A 332 6.70 -30.61 -3.18
C THR A 332 6.41 -29.73 -4.39
N ALA A 333 7.01 -28.55 -4.45
CA ALA A 333 6.82 -27.65 -5.58
C ALA A 333 7.32 -28.28 -6.88
N GLU A 334 6.47 -28.30 -7.90
CA GLU A 334 6.73 -28.91 -9.20
C GLU A 334 7.17 -27.87 -10.24
N ASN A 335 6.96 -26.59 -9.97
CA ASN A 335 7.26 -25.49 -10.89
C ASN A 335 7.67 -24.20 -10.16
N GLN A 336 8.20 -23.23 -10.92
CA GLN A 336 8.71 -21.96 -10.37
C GLN A 336 7.63 -21.15 -9.65
N GLN A 337 6.40 -21.14 -10.14
CA GLN A 337 5.29 -20.41 -9.51
C GLN A 337 5.00 -20.94 -8.11
N GLN A 338 4.96 -22.26 -7.94
CA GLN A 338 4.76 -22.87 -6.62
C GLN A 338 5.93 -22.54 -5.68
N ILE A 339 7.16 -22.51 -6.17
CA ILE A 339 8.33 -22.04 -5.40
C ILE A 339 8.13 -20.59 -4.95
N ASP A 340 7.75 -19.70 -5.86
CA ASP A 340 7.54 -18.27 -5.56
C ASP A 340 6.40 -18.05 -4.55
N ASN A 341 5.34 -18.86 -4.60
CA ASN A 341 4.25 -18.83 -3.63
C ASN A 341 4.73 -19.24 -2.22
N LEU A 342 5.53 -20.31 -2.14
CA LEU A 342 6.10 -20.76 -0.87
C LEU A 342 7.10 -19.74 -0.32
N ASP A 343 7.89 -19.08 -1.17
CA ASP A 343 8.83 -18.03 -0.74
C ASP A 343 8.12 -16.80 -0.17
N LYS A 344 6.97 -16.42 -0.74
CA LYS A 344 6.11 -15.37 -0.18
C LYS A 344 5.51 -15.80 1.16
N PHE A 345 5.03 -17.02 1.28
CA PHE A 345 4.55 -17.54 2.57
C PHE A 345 5.65 -17.55 3.65
N ASN A 346 6.86 -17.98 3.28
CA ASN A 346 8.03 -17.93 4.17
C ASN A 346 8.42 -16.50 4.55
N SER A 347 8.22 -15.54 3.66
CA SER A 347 8.43 -14.11 3.94
C SER A 347 7.41 -13.57 4.95
N LEU A 348 6.15 -14.04 4.88
CA LEU A 348 5.15 -13.73 5.90
C LEU A 348 5.56 -14.30 7.27
N ILE A 349 6.07 -15.54 7.34
CA ILE A 349 6.58 -16.12 8.60
C ILE A 349 7.66 -15.22 9.20
N LYS A 350 8.66 -14.82 8.40
CA LYS A 350 9.75 -13.94 8.87
C LYS A 350 9.23 -12.60 9.39
N LEU A 351 8.23 -12.01 8.72
CA LEU A 351 7.59 -10.78 9.18
C LEU A 351 6.95 -10.95 10.56
N LEU A 352 6.21 -12.05 10.76
CA LEU A 352 5.59 -12.36 12.06
C LEU A 352 6.63 -12.62 13.14
N GLU A 353 7.76 -13.24 12.80
CA GLU A 353 8.88 -13.43 13.73
C GLU A 353 9.49 -12.11 14.19
N ASN A 354 9.71 -11.18 13.28
CA ASN A 354 10.22 -9.85 13.61
C ASN A 354 9.25 -9.10 14.56
N TRP A 355 7.94 -9.16 14.30
CA TRP A 355 6.95 -8.56 15.21
C TRP A 355 6.89 -9.25 16.56
N LYS A 356 7.05 -10.58 16.60
CA LYS A 356 7.15 -11.35 17.85
C LYS A 356 8.35 -10.91 18.68
N GLU A 357 9.51 -10.71 18.06
CA GLU A 357 10.70 -10.19 18.75
C GLU A 357 10.45 -8.79 19.32
N LYS A 358 9.85 -7.89 18.53
CA LYS A 358 9.50 -6.55 19.00
C LYS A 358 8.53 -6.60 20.19
N LEU A 359 7.48 -7.43 20.13
CA LEU A 359 6.55 -7.59 21.25
C LEU A 359 7.20 -8.21 22.49
N ASN A 360 8.18 -9.09 22.33
CA ASN A 360 8.97 -9.59 23.45
C ASN A 360 9.74 -8.45 24.14
N GLU A 361 10.43 -7.59 23.38
CA GLU A 361 11.15 -6.44 23.93
C GLU A 361 10.23 -5.48 24.69
N LEU A 362 9.05 -5.20 24.13
CA LEU A 362 8.02 -4.38 24.77
C LEU A 362 7.54 -5.02 26.09
N ASN A 363 7.32 -6.34 26.11
CA ASN A 363 6.87 -7.06 27.31
C ASN A 363 7.95 -7.16 28.40
N LEU A 364 9.23 -7.15 28.05
CA LEU A 364 10.34 -7.11 29.02
C LEU A 364 10.40 -5.75 29.75
N LYS A 365 10.08 -4.66 29.04
CA LYS A 365 9.97 -3.31 29.60
C LYS A 365 8.61 -3.09 30.29
N LYS A 366 8.34 -3.84 31.37
CA LYS A 366 7.08 -3.73 32.12
C LYS A 366 6.92 -2.36 32.77
N LEU A 367 5.76 -1.75 32.55
CA LEU A 367 5.33 -0.52 33.22
C LEU A 367 4.33 -0.87 34.32
N SER A 368 4.43 -0.19 35.47
CA SER A 368 3.41 -0.24 36.50
C SER A 368 2.10 0.39 36.01
N SER A 369 0.96 0.01 36.60
CA SER A 369 -0.34 0.60 36.27
C SER A 369 -0.36 2.12 36.45
N LYS A 370 0.38 2.63 37.46
CA LYS A 370 0.53 4.07 37.69
C LYS A 370 1.25 4.75 36.53
N GLN A 371 2.39 4.22 36.09
CA GLN A 371 3.13 4.79 34.95
C GLN A 371 2.28 4.83 33.68
N LYS A 372 1.55 3.74 33.39
CA LYS A 372 0.65 3.71 32.24
C LYS A 372 -0.42 4.79 32.33
N GLN A 373 -1.03 4.98 33.51
CA GLN A 373 -2.02 6.04 33.72
C GLN A 373 -1.40 7.43 33.55
N ASP A 374 -0.24 7.68 34.15
CA ASP A 374 0.48 8.96 34.02
C ASP A 374 0.78 9.29 32.54
N TYR A 375 1.13 8.29 31.73
CA TYR A 375 1.35 8.46 30.29
C TYR A 375 0.04 8.69 29.51
N ARG A 376 -1.06 7.99 29.85
CA ARG A 376 -2.38 8.27 29.25
C ARG A 376 -2.83 9.69 29.54
N ASP A 377 -2.72 10.12 30.79
CA ASP A 377 -3.10 11.47 31.21
C ASP A 377 -2.24 12.53 30.51
N SER A 378 -0.95 12.25 30.32
CA SER A 378 -0.04 13.10 29.55
C SER A 378 -0.45 13.21 28.08
N LEU A 379 -0.84 12.10 27.43
CA LEU A 379 -1.33 12.11 26.05
C LEU A 379 -2.62 12.94 25.91
N LEU A 380 -3.59 12.71 26.80
CA LEU A 380 -4.84 13.48 26.83
C LEU A 380 -4.57 14.98 26.97
N TYR A 381 -3.72 15.36 27.93
CA TYR A 381 -3.32 16.74 28.13
C TYR A 381 -2.66 17.36 26.89
N LEU A 382 -1.66 16.68 26.33
CA LEU A 382 -0.90 17.18 25.17
C LEU A 382 -1.78 17.34 23.93
N ILE A 383 -2.61 16.34 23.62
CA ILE A 383 -3.51 16.40 22.45
C ILE A 383 -4.52 17.55 22.63
N LYS A 384 -5.09 17.69 23.83
CA LYS A 384 -6.01 18.77 24.16
C LYS A 384 -5.34 20.15 24.02
N GLU A 385 -4.12 20.31 24.52
CA GLU A 385 -3.35 21.55 24.39
C GLU A 385 -3.10 21.90 22.92
N LYS A 386 -2.69 20.91 22.11
CA LYS A 386 -2.40 21.09 20.67
C LYS A 386 -3.66 21.41 19.85
N LEU A 387 -4.83 21.05 20.34
CA LEU A 387 -6.15 21.37 19.77
C LEU A 387 -6.78 22.63 20.39
N ASP A 388 -5.97 23.50 21.00
CA ASP A 388 -6.38 24.77 21.62
C ASP A 388 -7.43 24.62 22.74
N ASN A 389 -7.47 23.46 23.41
CA ASN A 389 -8.42 23.17 24.49
C ASN A 389 -9.91 23.30 24.10
N LYS A 390 -10.25 23.08 22.83
CA LYS A 390 -11.65 23.10 22.35
C LYS A 390 -12.50 22.06 23.09
N GLU A 391 -13.53 22.52 23.81
CA GLU A 391 -14.40 21.65 24.62
C GLU A 391 -15.15 20.62 23.76
N GLU A 392 -15.56 21.00 22.55
CA GLU A 392 -16.27 20.14 21.60
C GLU A 392 -15.48 18.92 21.14
N LEU A 393 -14.15 18.92 21.29
CA LEU A 393 -13.28 17.80 20.89
C LEU A 393 -12.90 16.89 22.08
N ILE A 394 -13.27 17.22 23.31
CA ILE A 394 -12.83 16.48 24.51
C ILE A 394 -13.27 15.01 24.44
N GLU A 395 -14.52 14.75 24.05
CA GLU A 395 -15.03 13.38 23.90
C GLU A 395 -14.25 12.61 22.82
N ASN A 396 -14.00 13.23 21.68
CA ASN A 396 -13.22 12.63 20.59
C ASN A 396 -11.78 12.31 21.02
N ILE A 397 -11.13 13.21 21.76
CA ILE A 397 -9.77 13.00 22.27
C ILE A 397 -9.73 11.82 23.26
N ASN A 398 -10.71 11.76 24.17
CA ASN A 398 -10.82 10.66 25.12
C ASN A 398 -11.04 9.33 24.41
N ASP A 399 -11.91 9.30 23.40
CA ASP A 399 -12.16 8.13 22.58
C ASP A 399 -10.87 7.64 21.90
N VAL A 400 -10.17 8.52 21.17
CA VAL A 400 -8.89 8.22 20.51
C VAL A 400 -7.87 7.60 21.46
N VAL A 401 -7.62 8.23 22.63
CA VAL A 401 -6.60 7.73 23.57
C VAL A 401 -7.04 6.43 24.25
N SER A 402 -8.34 6.25 24.50
CA SER A 402 -8.88 5.04 25.13
C SER A 402 -8.68 3.79 24.25
N GLN A 403 -8.73 3.96 22.92
CA GLN A 403 -8.55 2.88 21.96
C GLN A 403 -7.10 2.38 21.87
N ILE A 404 -6.11 3.13 22.37
CA ILE A 404 -4.69 2.73 22.30
C ILE A 404 -4.42 1.58 23.29
N PRO A 405 -3.91 0.41 22.82
CA PRO A 405 -3.55 -0.71 23.68
C PRO A 405 -2.55 -0.34 24.77
N GLU A 406 -2.75 -0.87 25.98
CA GLU A 406 -1.86 -0.57 27.12
C GLU A 406 -0.38 -0.87 26.86
N ILE A 407 -0.08 -1.89 26.05
CA ILE A 407 1.31 -2.27 25.72
C ILE A 407 2.03 -1.18 24.90
N LEU A 408 1.27 -0.31 24.23
CA LEU A 408 1.75 0.79 23.39
C LEU A 408 1.78 2.14 24.12
N ILE A 409 1.11 2.26 25.28
CA ILE A 409 1.16 3.47 26.11
C ILE A 409 2.51 3.54 26.83
N ARG A 410 3.42 4.34 26.27
CA ARG A 410 4.80 4.51 26.76
C ARG A 410 5.29 5.95 26.63
N GLN A 411 6.41 6.25 27.28
CA GLN A 411 7.04 7.57 27.25
C GLN A 411 7.39 8.00 25.82
N GLU A 412 7.84 7.08 24.98
CA GLU A 412 8.23 7.34 23.59
C GLU A 412 7.06 7.91 22.78
N LEU A 413 5.84 7.39 22.98
CA LEU A 413 4.63 7.91 22.33
C LEU A 413 4.27 9.31 22.84
N VAL A 414 4.40 9.55 24.15
CA VAL A 414 4.19 10.88 24.76
C VAL A 414 5.16 11.89 24.15
N ASP A 415 6.44 11.52 24.05
CA ASP A 415 7.48 12.37 23.48
C ASP A 415 7.25 12.63 21.99
N TYR A 416 6.79 11.63 21.24
CA TYR A 416 6.40 11.78 19.84
C TYR A 416 5.30 12.85 19.70
N VAL A 417 4.18 12.70 20.42
CA VAL A 417 3.05 13.64 20.37
C VAL A 417 3.45 15.04 20.84
N LYS A 418 4.28 15.14 21.88
CA LYS A 418 4.82 16.42 22.38
C LYS A 418 5.57 17.19 21.28
N ASN A 419 6.38 16.48 20.52
CA ASN A 419 7.22 17.04 19.44
C ASN A 419 6.45 17.28 18.13
N MET A 420 5.23 16.76 17.98
CA MET A 420 4.38 17.09 16.84
C MET A 420 3.93 18.55 16.85
N SER A 421 3.86 19.14 15.66
CA SER A 421 3.29 20.49 15.50
C SER A 421 1.78 20.46 15.72
N SER A 422 1.23 21.51 16.34
CA SER A 422 -0.22 21.65 16.54
C SER A 422 -0.98 21.62 15.21
N LYS A 423 -0.37 22.11 14.12
CA LYS A 423 -0.97 22.09 12.79
C LYS A 423 -1.25 20.67 12.28
N ILE A 424 -0.35 19.73 12.53
CA ILE A 424 -0.53 18.33 12.11
C ILE A 424 -1.64 17.67 12.92
N ILE A 425 -1.63 17.84 14.24
CA ILE A 425 -2.66 17.25 15.12
C ILE A 425 -4.05 17.81 14.79
N LYS A 426 -4.16 19.13 14.58
CA LYS A 426 -5.42 19.76 14.12
C LYS A 426 -5.89 19.15 12.81
N LYS A 427 -5.00 19.04 11.83
CA LYS A 427 -5.31 18.45 10.53
C LYS A 427 -5.80 17.00 10.66
N GLU A 428 -5.19 16.17 11.51
CA GLU A 428 -5.66 14.80 11.76
C GLU A 428 -7.11 14.77 12.27
N PHE A 429 -7.44 15.60 13.27
CA PHE A 429 -8.79 15.68 13.84
C PHE A 429 -9.82 16.37 12.91
N ASP A 430 -9.36 17.24 12.02
CA ASP A 430 -10.21 17.84 10.99
C ASP A 430 -10.48 16.86 9.83
N ASP A 431 -9.51 15.98 9.53
CA ASP A 431 -9.53 15.16 8.33
C ASP A 431 -10.08 13.74 8.54
N TYR A 432 -10.01 13.20 9.75
CA TYR A 432 -10.28 11.79 10.05
C TYR A 432 -11.21 11.60 11.26
N ASP A 433 -11.91 10.46 11.29
CA ASP A 433 -12.66 9.98 12.46
C ASP A 433 -11.74 9.48 13.59
N THR A 434 -12.30 9.30 14.79
CA THR A 434 -11.56 8.92 16.00
C THR A 434 -10.87 7.57 15.87
N ASP A 435 -11.52 6.59 15.24
CA ASP A 435 -10.94 5.26 14.99
C ASP A 435 -9.69 5.38 14.11
N THR A 436 -9.77 6.12 13.01
CA THR A 436 -8.64 6.32 12.09
C THR A 436 -7.46 7.00 12.79
N ILE A 437 -7.72 8.02 13.62
CA ILE A 437 -6.67 8.71 14.39
C ILE A 437 -6.03 7.74 15.40
N ALA A 438 -6.84 6.93 16.10
CA ALA A 438 -6.33 5.91 17.01
C ALA A 438 -5.46 4.89 16.26
N TYR A 439 -5.84 4.49 15.04
CA TYR A 439 -5.05 3.59 14.21
C TYR A 439 -3.69 4.20 13.85
N HIS A 440 -3.65 5.46 13.45
CA HIS A 440 -2.40 6.16 13.15
C HIS A 440 -1.47 6.20 14.37
N LEU A 441 -2.00 6.55 15.55
CA LEU A 441 -1.22 6.58 16.79
C LEU A 441 -0.73 5.19 17.20
N CYS A 442 -1.54 4.14 17.05
CA CYS A 442 -1.13 2.77 17.38
C CYS A 442 -0.01 2.27 16.45
N ILE A 443 -0.09 2.58 15.15
CA ILE A 443 0.98 2.24 14.19
C ILE A 443 2.28 2.95 14.58
N VAL A 444 2.22 4.26 14.88
CA VAL A 444 3.39 5.01 15.31
C VAL A 444 3.96 4.41 16.60
N ALA A 445 3.12 4.21 17.62
CA ALA A 445 3.53 3.68 18.91
C ALA A 445 4.17 2.30 18.81
N PHE A 446 3.68 1.45 17.92
CA PHE A 446 4.27 0.14 17.65
C PHE A 446 5.62 0.25 16.94
N ASN A 447 5.92 1.33 16.23
CA ASN A 447 7.16 1.51 15.47
C ASN A 447 8.24 2.32 16.20
N LEU A 448 7.88 3.09 17.24
CA LEU A 448 8.82 3.60 18.24
C LEU A 448 9.51 2.46 19.00
#